data_AF-A0A534LEU2-F1
#
_entry.id   AF-A0A534LEU2-F1
#
_cell.length_a   1.000
_cell.length_b   1.000
_cell.length_c   1.000
_cell.angle_alpha   90.00
_cell.angle_beta   90.00
_cell.angle_gamma   90.00
#
_symmetry.space_group_name_H-M   'P 1'
#
loop_
_entity.id
_entity.type
_entity.pdbx_description
1 polymer ?
#
loop_
_entity_poly.entity_id
_entity_poly.type
_entity_poly.pdbx_seq_one_letter_code
_entity_poly.pdbx_strand_id
1 'polypeptide(L)'
;MGWSWRSVAALLVIPSLVALLLLFVARLPVERPAPALGSSRSPRPLWSRPFAFILLVYMFAGFAYQGGLTFLPRFVGAEFFALALALGAIGQVVSGRLADRRQSERILFGLSVAAATVLVLLAVLPPGGAFTTAALLFGFLLFSLEPLQNILVTGEVPGPLRGLAFGFMFLSVFGIGSLGAALAGWLIANHASAILFLVLGGFLAASGTASLGARRRFNA
;
A
#
# COMPACT_ATOMS: atom_id res chain seq x y z
N MET A 1 3.79 -30.81 9.14
CA MET A 1 4.56 -30.50 10.36
C MET A 1 4.77 -28.99 10.38
N GLY A 2 4.17 -28.28 11.32
CA GLY A 2 4.33 -26.84 11.48
C GLY A 2 4.75 -26.55 12.92
N TRP A 3 5.61 -25.54 13.10
CA TRP A 3 5.95 -25.05 14.44
C TRP A 3 4.71 -24.43 15.09
N SER A 4 4.64 -24.44 16.42
CA SER A 4 3.56 -23.75 17.13
C SER A 4 3.63 -22.24 16.85
N TRP A 5 2.48 -21.55 16.77
CA TRP A 5 2.45 -20.10 16.57
C TRP A 5 3.25 -19.34 17.64
N ARG A 6 3.33 -19.91 18.86
CA ARG A 6 4.13 -19.38 19.97
C ARG A 6 5.63 -19.45 19.67
N SER A 7 6.08 -20.57 19.10
CA SER A 7 7.48 -20.75 18.68
C SER A 7 7.85 -19.81 17.54
N VAL A 8 6.95 -19.62 16.57
CA VAL A 8 7.15 -18.66 15.48
C VAL A 8 7.20 -17.22 16.02
N ALA A 9 6.27 -16.86 16.91
CA ALA A 9 6.27 -15.54 17.56
C ALA A 9 7.55 -15.29 18.35
N ALA A 10 8.04 -16.28 19.10
CA ALA A 10 9.31 -16.17 19.83
C ALA A 10 10.51 -15.98 18.87
N LEU A 11 10.52 -16.68 17.73
CA LEU A 11 11.55 -16.51 16.71
C LEU A 11 11.54 -15.09 16.10
N LEU A 12 10.35 -14.53 15.87
CA LEU A 12 10.19 -13.17 15.32
C LEU A 12 10.66 -12.05 16.26
N VAL A 13 10.91 -12.34 17.54
CA VAL A 13 11.52 -11.39 18.49
C VAL A 13 13.02 -11.24 18.21
N ILE A 14 13.69 -12.26 17.68
CA ILE A 14 15.15 -12.29 17.49
C ILE A 14 15.63 -11.13 16.60
N PRO A 15 15.07 -10.86 15.40
CA PRO A 15 15.48 -9.73 14.57
C PRO A 15 15.34 -8.38 15.28
N SER A 16 14.31 -8.20 16.10
CA SER A 16 14.08 -6.98 16.88
C SER A 16 15.12 -6.80 17.99
N LEU A 17 15.50 -7.88 18.68
CA LEU A 17 16.58 -7.85 19.67
C LEU A 17 17.94 -7.59 19.04
N VAL A 18 18.20 -8.19 17.87
CA VAL A 18 19.42 -7.93 17.10
C VAL A 18 19.45 -6.47 16.66
N ALA A 19 18.36 -5.94 16.12
CA ALA A 19 18.27 -4.53 15.74
C ALA A 19 18.48 -3.61 16.95
N LEU A 20 17.88 -3.91 18.10
CA LEU A 20 18.07 -3.14 19.34
C LEU A 20 19.53 -3.16 19.78
N LEU A 21 20.17 -4.34 19.79
CA LEU A 21 21.59 -4.49 20.11
C LEU A 21 22.46 -3.69 19.14
N LEU A 22 22.17 -3.74 17.83
CA LEU A 22 22.87 -2.97 16.82
C LEU A 22 22.70 -1.46 17.06
N LEU A 23 21.52 -0.97 17.46
CA LEU A 23 21.33 0.45 17.79
C LEU A 23 22.08 0.87 19.05
N PHE A 24 22.27 -0.03 20.02
CA PHE A 24 23.09 0.24 21.21
C PHE A 24 24.59 0.26 20.90
N VAL A 25 25.05 -0.62 20.01
CA VAL A 25 26.48 -0.78 19.69
C VAL A 25 26.93 0.18 18.59
N ALA A 26 26.12 0.36 17.55
CA ALA A 26 26.37 1.33 16.50
C ALA A 26 26.15 2.72 17.10
N ARG A 27 27.23 3.47 17.30
CA ARG A 27 27.15 4.89 17.67
C ARG A 27 26.46 5.64 16.54
N LEU A 28 25.15 5.75 16.59
CA LEU A 28 24.38 6.47 15.60
C LEU A 28 24.83 7.93 15.60
N PRO A 29 24.93 8.56 14.42
CA PRO A 29 25.15 10.00 14.36
C PRO A 29 24.10 10.69 15.22
N VAL A 30 24.54 11.54 16.16
CA VAL A 30 23.61 12.34 16.96
C VAL A 30 22.86 13.24 15.97
N GLU A 31 21.59 12.92 15.75
CA GLU A 31 20.72 13.72 14.93
C GLU A 31 20.57 15.07 15.65
N ARG A 32 21.16 16.12 15.07
CA ARG A 32 21.02 17.47 15.62
C ARG A 32 19.52 17.74 15.69
N PRO A 33 18.99 18.21 16.84
CA PRO A 33 17.59 18.57 16.92
C PRO A 33 17.27 19.47 15.72
N ALA A 34 16.44 18.96 14.80
CA ALA A 34 15.83 19.84 13.82
C ALA A 34 15.20 20.98 14.65
N PRO A 35 15.35 22.25 14.24
CA PRO A 35 14.78 23.36 14.99
C PRO A 35 13.36 22.97 15.36
N ALA A 36 13.10 22.85 16.68
CA ALA A 36 11.79 22.42 17.21
C ALA A 36 10.74 23.14 16.37
N LEU A 37 9.77 22.42 15.79
CA LEU A 37 8.74 22.95 14.89
C LEU A 37 8.25 24.28 15.45
N GLY A 38 8.92 25.36 15.04
CA GLY A 38 8.62 26.67 15.54
C GLY A 38 7.22 26.89 15.06
N SER A 39 6.38 27.45 15.93
CA SER A 39 5.00 27.91 15.71
C SER A 39 4.80 28.82 14.47
N SER A 40 5.79 28.94 13.59
CA SER A 40 5.90 29.77 12.40
C SER A 40 5.84 28.98 11.07
N ARG A 41 6.01 27.65 11.02
CA ARG A 41 5.91 26.91 9.74
C ARG A 41 4.47 26.51 9.43
N SER A 42 3.89 27.19 8.46
CA SER A 42 2.50 26.99 8.05
C SER A 42 2.24 25.55 7.55
N PRO A 43 1.22 24.84 8.06
CA PRO A 43 0.83 23.53 7.56
C PRO A 43 0.17 23.58 6.17
N ARG A 44 0.15 24.75 5.50
CA ARG A 44 -0.43 24.99 4.17
C ARG A 44 -0.24 23.84 3.15
N PRO A 45 0.93 23.19 3.02
CA PRO A 45 1.09 22.07 2.08
C PRO A 45 0.22 20.85 2.38
N LEU A 46 -0.09 20.60 3.66
CA LEU A 46 -0.93 19.47 4.10
C LEU A 46 -2.43 19.77 3.95
N TRP A 47 -2.80 21.02 3.64
CA TRP A 47 -4.17 21.46 3.34
C TRP A 47 -4.32 21.78 1.83
N SER A 48 -3.34 21.37 1.01
CA SER A 48 -3.37 21.58 -0.43
C SER A 48 -4.36 20.61 -1.09
N ARG A 49 -4.95 21.04 -2.22
CA ARG A 49 -5.78 20.15 -3.05
C ARG A 49 -5.00 18.88 -3.49
N PRO A 50 -3.75 18.97 -3.97
CA PRO A 50 -2.96 17.79 -4.30
C PRO A 50 -2.77 16.84 -3.12
N PHE A 51 -2.54 17.36 -1.91
CA PHE A 51 -2.40 16.52 -0.72
C PHE A 51 -3.70 15.79 -0.37
N ALA A 52 -4.86 16.44 -0.51
CA ALA A 52 -6.15 15.77 -0.36
C ALA A 52 -6.33 14.62 -1.37
N PHE A 53 -5.93 14.82 -2.64
CA PHE A 53 -5.92 13.74 -3.63
C PHE A 53 -4.97 12.60 -3.26
N ILE A 54 -3.79 12.91 -2.70
CA ILE A 54 -2.84 11.90 -2.20
C ILE A 54 -3.48 11.10 -1.05
N LEU A 55 -4.21 11.74 -0.14
CA LEU A 55 -4.96 11.03 0.90
C LEU A 55 -6.03 10.10 0.33
N LEU A 56 -6.75 10.52 -0.72
CA LEU A 56 -7.72 9.68 -1.42
C LEU A 56 -7.05 8.48 -2.11
N VAL A 57 -5.88 8.67 -2.73
CA VAL A 57 -5.08 7.57 -3.32
C VAL A 57 -4.85 6.50 -2.27
N TYR A 58 -4.37 6.88 -1.09
CA TYR A 58 -4.07 5.94 0.00
C TYR A 58 -5.32 5.37 0.66
N MET A 59 -6.41 6.14 0.78
CA MET A 59 -7.67 5.67 1.34
C MET A 59 -8.24 4.53 0.50
N PHE A 60 -8.38 4.77 -0.81
CA PHE A 60 -8.92 3.77 -1.73
C PHE A 60 -7.98 2.58 -1.93
N ALA A 61 -6.67 2.82 -2.03
CA ALA A 61 -5.69 1.74 -2.03
C ALA A 61 -5.75 0.94 -0.72
N GLY A 62 -5.97 1.59 0.42
CA GLY A 62 -6.13 0.98 1.73
C GLY A 62 -7.32 0.04 1.82
N PHE A 63 -8.48 0.44 1.29
CA PHE A 63 -9.65 -0.45 1.21
C PHE A 63 -9.34 -1.72 0.39
N ALA A 64 -8.71 -1.55 -0.78
CA ALA A 64 -8.32 -2.67 -1.64
C ALA A 64 -7.25 -3.57 -0.99
N TYR A 65 -6.27 -2.96 -0.34
CA TYR A 65 -5.16 -3.64 0.33
C TYR A 65 -5.67 -4.47 1.52
N GLN A 66 -6.41 -3.85 2.44
CA GLN A 66 -6.93 -4.51 3.63
C GLN A 66 -7.99 -5.56 3.27
N GLY A 67 -8.92 -5.23 2.37
CA GLY A 67 -9.96 -6.17 1.92
C GLY A 67 -9.38 -7.35 1.13
N GLY A 68 -8.39 -7.09 0.28
CA GLY A 68 -7.70 -8.10 -0.52
C GLY A 68 -6.87 -9.03 0.35
N LEU A 69 -5.87 -8.52 1.05
CA LEU A 69 -4.90 -9.36 1.78
C LEU A 69 -5.53 -10.19 2.90
N THR A 70 -6.59 -9.69 3.53
CA THR A 70 -7.27 -10.42 4.61
C THR A 70 -7.91 -11.72 4.12
N PHE A 71 -8.48 -11.72 2.91
CA PHE A 71 -9.28 -12.85 2.42
C PHE A 71 -8.68 -13.56 1.20
N LEU A 72 -7.69 -12.98 0.51
CA LEU A 72 -7.00 -13.64 -0.61
C LEU A 72 -6.46 -15.05 -0.26
N PRO A 73 -5.85 -15.29 0.93
CA PRO A 73 -5.38 -16.63 1.31
C PRO A 73 -6.48 -17.70 1.32
N ARG A 74 -7.74 -17.31 1.55
CA ARG A 74 -8.88 -18.24 1.53
C ARG A 74 -9.15 -18.79 0.13
N PHE A 75 -8.82 -18.03 -0.91
CA PHE A 75 -9.08 -18.42 -2.29
C PHE A 75 -7.93 -19.20 -2.92
N VAL A 76 -6.68 -18.83 -2.60
CA VAL A 76 -5.48 -19.42 -3.23
C VAL A 76 -4.67 -20.33 -2.31
N GLY A 77 -4.95 -20.34 -1.00
CA GLY A 77 -4.15 -21.04 -0.02
C GLY A 77 -2.91 -20.25 0.44
N ALA A 78 -2.36 -20.63 1.60
CA ALA A 78 -1.27 -19.90 2.25
C ALA A 78 0.03 -19.89 1.43
N GLU A 79 0.34 -20.98 0.71
CA GLU A 79 1.57 -21.10 -0.08
C GLU A 79 1.58 -20.12 -1.26
N PHE A 80 0.50 -20.08 -2.04
CA PHE A 80 0.36 -19.14 -3.16
C PHE A 80 0.19 -17.70 -2.68
N PHE A 81 -0.42 -17.49 -1.51
CA PHE A 81 -0.45 -16.17 -0.89
C PHE A 81 0.96 -15.67 -0.52
N ALA A 82 1.78 -16.52 0.11
CA ALA A 82 3.18 -16.18 0.40
C ALA A 82 3.98 -15.90 -0.87
N LEU A 83 3.77 -16.69 -1.93
CA LEU A 83 4.35 -16.42 -3.25
C LEU A 83 3.87 -15.08 -3.84
N ALA A 84 2.59 -14.73 -3.68
CA ALA A 84 2.05 -13.44 -4.13
C ALA A 84 2.74 -12.27 -3.41
N LEU A 85 2.99 -12.39 -2.10
CA LEU A 85 3.75 -11.39 -1.34
C LEU A 85 5.21 -11.28 -1.81
N ALA A 86 5.86 -12.42 -2.08
CA ALA A 86 7.23 -12.44 -2.62
C ALA A 86 7.31 -11.77 -4.00
N LEU A 87 6.35 -12.04 -4.89
CA LEU A 87 6.22 -11.34 -6.17
C LEU A 87 5.91 -9.85 -5.95
N GLY A 88 5.12 -9.51 -4.94
CA GLY A 88 4.87 -8.13 -4.51
C GLY A 88 6.15 -7.37 -4.18
N ALA A 89 7.07 -7.99 -3.43
CA ALA A 89 8.38 -7.41 -3.13
C ALA A 89 9.21 -7.17 -4.41
N ILE A 90 9.15 -8.09 -5.38
CA ILE A 90 9.78 -7.86 -6.70
C ILE A 90 9.11 -6.67 -7.41
N GLY A 91 7.78 -6.58 -7.34
CA GLY A 91 7.00 -5.47 -7.87
C GLY A 91 7.44 -4.12 -7.31
N GLN A 92 7.64 -4.02 -5.99
CA GLN A 92 8.17 -2.83 -5.34
C GLN A 92 9.57 -2.44 -5.85
N VAL A 93 10.45 -3.41 -6.12
CA VAL A 93 11.79 -3.11 -6.68
C VAL A 93 11.67 -2.58 -8.11
N VAL A 94 10.84 -3.22 -8.94
CA VAL A 94 10.61 -2.81 -10.32
C VAL A 94 9.96 -1.43 -10.39
N SER A 95 8.91 -1.21 -9.60
CA SER A 95 8.19 0.07 -9.59
C SER A 95 9.01 1.15 -8.92
N GLY A 96 9.83 0.85 -7.91
CA GLY A 96 10.79 1.79 -7.32
C GLY A 96 11.76 2.37 -8.34
N ARG A 97 12.32 1.52 -9.22
CA ARG A 97 13.17 1.99 -10.34
C ARG A 97 12.38 2.79 -11.39
N LEU A 98 11.12 2.43 -11.59
CA LEU A 98 10.24 3.14 -12.53
C LEU A 98 9.77 4.50 -11.98
N ALA A 99 9.73 4.64 -10.65
CA ALA A 99 9.26 5.80 -9.93
C ALA A 99 10.23 7.00 -10.07
N ASP A 100 11.50 6.77 -10.42
CA ASP A 100 12.48 7.81 -10.79
C ASP A 100 12.13 8.54 -12.10
N ARG A 101 11.12 8.08 -12.86
CA ARG A 101 10.65 8.75 -14.08
C ARG A 101 9.74 9.94 -13.77
N ARG A 102 9.75 10.93 -14.68
CA ARG A 102 9.06 12.23 -14.59
C ARG A 102 7.52 12.21 -14.49
N GLN A 103 6.86 11.05 -14.35
CA GLN A 103 5.40 10.89 -14.42
C GLN A 103 4.87 9.78 -13.47
N SER A 104 5.31 9.77 -12.21
CA SER A 104 4.91 8.76 -11.22
C SER A 104 3.39 8.67 -11.04
N GLU A 105 2.66 9.78 -11.20
CA GLU A 105 1.21 9.82 -11.09
C GLU A 105 0.50 9.01 -12.19
N ARG A 106 1.04 9.03 -13.42
CA ARG A 106 0.48 8.30 -14.57
C ARG A 106 0.84 6.82 -14.52
N ILE A 107 2.05 6.51 -14.05
CA ILE A 107 2.47 5.13 -13.82
C ILE A 107 1.57 4.50 -12.74
N LEU A 108 1.33 5.22 -11.65
CA LEU A 108 0.41 4.78 -10.60
C LEU A 108 -1.00 4.56 -11.14
N PHE A 109 -1.54 5.51 -11.91
CA PHE A 109 -2.85 5.33 -12.57
C PHE A 109 -2.88 4.04 -13.41
N GLY A 110 -1.89 3.83 -14.28
CA GLY A 110 -1.84 2.66 -15.15
C GLY A 110 -1.75 1.34 -14.38
N LEU A 111 -0.90 1.26 -13.35
CA LEU A 111 -0.77 0.08 -12.51
C LEU A 111 -2.03 -0.17 -11.66
N SER A 112 -2.67 0.88 -11.16
CA SER A 112 -3.93 0.77 -10.42
C SER A 112 -5.07 0.27 -11.31
N VAL A 113 -5.16 0.75 -12.56
CA VAL A 113 -6.14 0.23 -13.54
C VAL A 113 -5.84 -1.23 -13.87
N ALA A 114 -4.57 -1.59 -14.09
CA ALA A 114 -4.19 -2.98 -14.34
C ALA A 114 -4.57 -3.89 -13.15
N ALA A 115 -4.30 -3.45 -11.92
CA ALA A 115 -4.68 -4.19 -10.71
C ALA A 115 -6.20 -4.32 -10.57
N ALA A 116 -6.95 -3.24 -10.87
CA ALA A 116 -8.42 -3.27 -10.90
C ALA A 116 -8.95 -4.25 -11.95
N THR A 117 -8.37 -4.28 -13.16
CA THR A 117 -8.73 -5.25 -14.20
C THR A 117 -8.48 -6.68 -13.74
N VAL A 118 -7.34 -6.95 -13.08
CA VAL A 118 -7.06 -8.28 -12.51
C VAL A 118 -8.08 -8.67 -11.45
N LEU A 119 -8.52 -7.74 -10.60
CA LEU A 119 -9.60 -7.99 -9.65
C LEU A 119 -10.93 -8.31 -10.37
N VAL A 120 -11.28 -7.58 -11.44
CA VAL A 120 -12.46 -7.93 -12.26
C VAL A 120 -12.34 -9.34 -12.85
N LEU A 121 -11.14 -9.75 -13.29
CA LEU A 121 -10.91 -11.12 -13.75
C LEU A 121 -11.13 -12.14 -12.62
N LEU A 122 -10.65 -11.87 -11.41
CA LEU A 122 -10.90 -12.75 -10.25
C LEU A 122 -12.38 -12.86 -9.88
N ALA A 123 -13.20 -11.85 -10.21
CA ALA A 123 -14.64 -11.90 -9.98
C ALA A 123 -15.37 -12.92 -10.88
N VAL A 124 -14.81 -13.22 -12.06
CA VAL A 124 -15.45 -14.07 -13.08
C VAL A 124 -14.77 -15.43 -13.25
N LEU A 125 -13.48 -15.53 -12.91
CA LEU A 125 -12.71 -16.76 -13.07
C LEU A 125 -13.15 -17.82 -12.03
N PRO A 126 -13.36 -19.08 -12.47
CA PRO A 126 -13.57 -20.18 -11.53
C PRO A 126 -12.26 -20.49 -10.77
N PRO A 127 -12.33 -21.05 -9.55
CA PRO A 127 -11.15 -21.52 -8.82
C PRO A 127 -10.31 -22.49 -9.67
N GLY A 128 -9.00 -22.26 -9.75
CA GLY A 128 -8.08 -23.06 -10.55
C GLY A 128 -6.80 -22.30 -10.90
N GLY A 129 -5.97 -22.88 -11.79
CA GLY A 129 -4.67 -22.31 -12.14
C GLY A 129 -4.72 -20.88 -12.67
N ALA A 130 -5.72 -20.57 -13.50
CA ALA A 130 -5.93 -19.21 -14.02
C ALA A 130 -6.26 -18.20 -12.91
N PHE A 131 -7.13 -18.57 -11.97
CA PHE A 131 -7.45 -17.75 -10.80
C PHE A 131 -6.21 -17.52 -9.93
N THR A 132 -5.44 -18.57 -9.63
CA THR A 132 -4.21 -18.46 -8.85
C THR A 132 -3.21 -17.53 -9.54
N THR A 133 -3.05 -17.65 -10.86
CA THR A 133 -2.14 -16.79 -11.64
C THR A 133 -2.57 -15.33 -11.59
N ALA A 134 -3.87 -15.05 -11.74
CA ALA A 134 -4.42 -13.71 -11.59
C ALA A 134 -4.22 -13.16 -10.16
N ALA A 135 -4.36 -13.98 -9.12
CA ALA A 135 -4.12 -13.56 -7.74
C ALA A 135 -2.63 -13.27 -7.46
N LEU A 136 -1.71 -14.05 -8.04
CA LEU A 136 -0.27 -13.79 -7.98
C LEU A 136 0.08 -12.45 -8.66
N LEU A 137 -0.49 -12.22 -9.85
CA LEU A 137 -0.34 -10.96 -10.58
C LEU A 137 -0.94 -9.78 -9.79
N PHE A 138 -2.07 -9.99 -9.13
CA PHE A 138 -2.67 -9.00 -8.25
C PHE A 138 -1.72 -8.63 -7.11
N GLY A 139 -1.11 -9.61 -6.44
CA GLY A 139 -0.09 -9.36 -5.42
C GLY A 139 1.08 -8.52 -5.95
N PHE A 140 1.65 -8.92 -7.10
CA PHE A 140 2.70 -8.14 -7.78
C PHE A 140 2.28 -6.68 -8.01
N LEU A 141 1.10 -6.46 -8.60
CA LEU A 141 0.62 -5.12 -8.95
C LEU A 141 0.28 -4.28 -7.72
N LEU A 142 -0.39 -4.86 -6.71
CA LEU A 142 -0.81 -4.17 -5.50
C LEU A 142 0.39 -3.55 -4.77
N PHE A 143 1.44 -4.36 -4.53
CA PHE A 143 2.64 -3.89 -3.85
C PHE A 143 3.50 -2.98 -4.74
N SER A 144 3.41 -3.12 -6.07
CA SER A 144 4.05 -2.18 -7.00
C SER A 144 3.55 -0.73 -6.85
N LEU A 145 2.35 -0.52 -6.28
CA LEU A 145 1.81 0.83 -6.09
C LEU A 145 2.52 1.60 -4.97
N GLU A 146 3.07 0.91 -3.97
CA GLU A 146 3.58 1.55 -2.75
C GLU A 146 4.74 2.53 -3.00
N PRO A 147 5.78 2.20 -3.81
CA PRO A 147 6.86 3.16 -4.07
C PRO A 147 6.35 4.42 -4.79
N LEU A 148 5.41 4.27 -5.73
CA LEU A 148 4.83 5.39 -6.47
C LEU A 148 3.99 6.29 -5.56
N GLN A 149 3.20 5.68 -4.68
CA GLN A 149 2.43 6.37 -3.65
C GLN A 149 3.33 7.17 -2.70
N ASN A 150 4.47 6.62 -2.30
CA ASN A 150 5.45 7.31 -1.46
C ASN A 150 6.06 8.52 -2.18
N ILE A 151 6.37 8.38 -3.47
CA ILE A 151 6.89 9.50 -4.28
C ILE A 151 5.90 10.66 -4.32
N LEU A 152 4.58 10.41 -4.46
CA LEU A 152 3.59 11.48 -4.45
C LEU A 152 3.68 12.32 -3.16
N VAL A 153 3.82 11.66 -2.01
CA VAL A 153 3.93 12.32 -0.70
C VAL A 153 5.24 13.11 -0.59
N THR A 154 6.37 12.48 -0.90
CA THR A 154 7.69 13.13 -0.77
C THR A 154 7.90 14.24 -1.79
N GLY A 155 7.23 14.13 -2.94
CA GLY A 155 7.17 15.14 -3.97
C GLY A 155 6.35 16.32 -3.51
N GLU A 156 5.17 16.10 -2.90
CA GLU A 156 4.27 17.18 -2.49
C GLU A 156 4.71 17.90 -1.20
N VAL A 157 5.21 17.17 -0.22
CA VAL A 157 5.47 17.70 1.13
C VAL A 157 6.96 17.96 1.37
N PRO A 158 7.36 19.16 1.84
CA PRO A 158 8.75 19.47 2.14
C PRO A 158 9.28 18.63 3.30
N GLY A 159 10.58 18.33 3.27
CA GLY A 159 11.28 17.44 4.23
C GLY A 159 10.81 17.53 5.69
N PRO A 160 10.78 18.73 6.31
CA PRO A 160 10.40 18.89 7.72
C PRO A 160 8.96 18.48 8.07
N LEU A 161 8.04 18.47 7.10
CA LEU A 161 6.63 18.10 7.30
C LEU A 161 6.32 16.67 6.87
N ARG A 162 7.28 15.93 6.30
CA ARG A 162 7.05 14.58 5.78
C ARG A 162 6.64 13.59 6.86
N GLY A 163 7.17 13.71 8.08
CA GLY A 163 6.74 12.87 9.20
C GLY A 163 5.25 12.98 9.48
N LEU A 164 4.71 14.21 9.52
CA LEU A 164 3.26 14.45 9.67
C LEU A 164 2.47 13.98 8.45
N ALA A 165 2.99 14.22 7.24
CA ALA A 165 2.35 13.74 6.01
C ALA A 165 2.18 12.22 6.02
N PHE A 166 3.25 11.48 6.29
CA PHE A 166 3.18 10.02 6.42
C PHE A 166 2.27 9.59 7.56
N GLY A 167 2.19 10.34 8.66
CA GLY A 167 1.19 10.12 9.71
C GLY A 167 -0.25 10.15 9.16
N PHE A 168 -0.62 11.18 8.39
CA PHE A 168 -1.93 11.24 7.73
C PHE A 168 -2.11 10.13 6.69
N MET A 169 -1.06 9.77 5.95
CA MET A 169 -1.11 8.66 5.00
C MET A 169 -1.39 7.32 5.69
N PHE A 170 -0.70 7.03 6.80
CA PHE A 170 -0.92 5.82 7.59
C PHE A 170 -2.32 5.78 8.20
N LEU A 171 -2.81 6.90 8.72
CA LEU A 171 -4.19 7.02 9.18
C LEU A 171 -5.19 6.73 8.04
N SER A 172 -4.90 7.20 6.83
CA SER A 172 -5.74 6.97 5.66
C SER A 172 -5.75 5.49 5.22
N VAL A 173 -4.57 4.89 5.02
CA VAL A 173 -4.45 3.52 4.47
C VAL A 173 -4.73 2.42 5.50
N PHE A 174 -4.33 2.60 6.75
CA PHE A 174 -4.52 1.60 7.81
C PHE A 174 -5.72 1.91 8.69
N GLY A 175 -5.89 3.17 9.11
CA GLY A 175 -7.02 3.57 9.93
C GLY A 175 -8.33 3.45 9.16
N ILE A 176 -8.54 4.34 8.18
CA ILE A 176 -9.75 4.33 7.35
C ILE A 176 -9.80 3.06 6.49
N GLY A 177 -8.69 2.69 5.84
CA GLY A 177 -8.63 1.52 4.97
C GLY A 177 -9.01 0.19 5.64
N SER A 178 -8.93 0.06 6.97
CA SER A 178 -9.41 -1.12 7.71
C SER A 178 -10.89 -1.44 7.49
N LEU A 179 -11.73 -0.46 7.14
CA LEU A 179 -13.13 -0.71 6.77
C LEU A 179 -13.24 -1.61 5.54
N GLY A 180 -12.22 -1.66 4.69
CA GLY A 180 -12.14 -2.58 3.55
C GLY A 180 -12.08 -4.04 3.99
N ALA A 181 -11.37 -4.35 5.09
CA ALA A 181 -11.37 -5.70 5.66
C ALA A 181 -12.74 -6.06 6.27
N ALA A 182 -13.40 -5.12 6.95
CA ALA A 182 -14.74 -5.33 7.49
C ALA A 182 -15.77 -5.57 6.37
N LEU A 183 -15.74 -4.75 5.32
CA LEU A 183 -16.58 -4.91 4.12
C LEU A 183 -16.31 -6.24 3.43
N ALA A 184 -15.05 -6.63 3.29
CA ALA A 184 -14.69 -7.91 2.71
C ALA A 184 -15.22 -9.08 3.53
N GLY A 185 -15.09 -9.02 4.85
CA GLY A 185 -15.66 -10.02 5.76
C GLY A 185 -17.17 -10.14 5.61
N TRP A 186 -17.87 -9.01 5.54
CA TRP A 186 -19.33 -8.99 5.34
C TRP A 186 -19.73 -9.60 3.99
N LEU A 187 -19.05 -9.26 2.89
CA LEU A 187 -19.35 -9.82 1.56
C LEU A 187 -19.08 -11.33 1.50
N ILE A 188 -17.98 -11.80 2.09
CA ILE A 188 -17.64 -13.23 2.16
C ILE A 188 -18.66 -14.00 3.00
N ALA A 189 -19.12 -13.44 4.12
CA ALA A 189 -20.14 -14.05 4.96
C ALA A 189 -21.49 -14.23 4.22
N ASN A 190 -21.76 -13.39 3.22
CA ASN A 190 -22.96 -13.45 2.39
C ASN A 190 -22.72 -14.16 1.03
N HIS A 191 -21.65 -14.95 0.90
CA HIS A 191 -21.30 -15.69 -0.32
C HIS A 191 -21.11 -14.81 -1.57
N ALA A 192 -20.73 -13.54 -1.39
CA ALA A 192 -20.63 -12.53 -2.44
C ALA A 192 -19.16 -12.26 -2.87
N SER A 193 -18.38 -13.31 -3.14
CA SER A 193 -16.95 -13.18 -3.50
C SER A 193 -16.72 -12.42 -4.81
N ALA A 194 -17.56 -12.62 -5.82
CA ALA A 194 -17.47 -11.88 -7.07
C ALA A 194 -17.67 -10.36 -6.84
N ILE A 195 -18.68 -10.00 -6.03
CA ILE A 195 -18.96 -8.61 -5.65
C ILE A 195 -17.77 -8.02 -4.88
N LEU A 196 -17.15 -8.80 -3.98
CA LEU A 196 -15.93 -8.37 -3.29
C LEU A 196 -14.85 -7.94 -4.28
N PHE A 197 -14.49 -8.79 -5.23
CA PHE A 197 -13.44 -8.46 -6.18
C PHE A 197 -13.80 -7.24 -7.05
N LEU A 198 -15.06 -7.10 -7.47
CA LEU A 198 -15.52 -5.91 -8.19
C LEU A 198 -15.42 -4.63 -7.36
N VAL A 199 -15.81 -4.67 -6.09
CA VAL A 199 -15.74 -3.52 -5.19
C VAL A 199 -14.29 -3.11 -4.92
N LEU A 200 -13.40 -4.08 -4.63
CA LEU A 200 -11.98 -3.79 -4.44
C LEU A 200 -11.35 -3.26 -5.73
N GLY A 201 -11.76 -3.78 -6.90
CA GLY A 201 -11.36 -3.27 -8.21
C GLY A 201 -11.80 -1.82 -8.41
N GLY A 202 -13.04 -1.50 -8.03
CA GLY A 202 -13.57 -0.14 -8.03
C GLY A 202 -12.74 0.81 -7.15
N PHE A 203 -12.34 0.37 -5.96
CA PHE A 203 -11.44 1.16 -5.11
C PHE A 203 -10.06 1.36 -5.73
N LEU A 204 -9.44 0.35 -6.35
CA LEU A 204 -8.16 0.57 -7.04
C LEU A 204 -8.29 1.50 -8.24
N ALA A 205 -9.36 1.39 -9.03
CA ALA A 205 -9.64 2.33 -10.12
C ALA A 205 -9.81 3.76 -9.60
N ALA A 206 -10.52 3.95 -8.49
CA ALA A 206 -10.67 5.24 -7.82
C ALA A 206 -9.33 5.78 -7.29
N SER A 207 -8.49 4.92 -6.69
CA SER A 207 -7.14 5.26 -6.25
C SER A 207 -6.27 5.74 -7.41
N GLY A 208 -6.25 4.99 -8.52
CA GLY A 208 -5.54 5.40 -9.74
C GLY A 208 -6.07 6.73 -10.28
N THR A 209 -7.39 6.91 -10.35
CA THR A 209 -7.97 8.16 -10.85
C THR A 209 -7.60 9.35 -9.97
N ALA A 210 -7.60 9.17 -8.65
CA ALA A 210 -7.19 10.20 -7.70
C ALA A 210 -5.71 10.61 -7.87
N SER A 211 -4.82 9.70 -8.30
CA SER A 211 -3.42 10.05 -8.51
C SER A 211 -3.23 11.09 -9.62
N LEU A 212 -4.10 11.12 -10.63
CA LEU A 212 -4.08 12.14 -11.68
C LEU A 212 -4.43 13.54 -11.14
N GLY A 213 -5.15 13.62 -10.02
CA GLY A 213 -5.45 14.87 -9.31
C GLY A 213 -4.33 15.33 -8.38
N ALA A 214 -3.40 14.44 -8.00
CA ALA A 214 -2.20 14.77 -7.23
C ALA A 214 -1.10 15.47 -8.07
N ARG A 215 -1.37 15.70 -9.35
CA ARG A 215 -0.43 16.22 -10.34
C ARG A 215 -0.01 17.65 -10.01
N ARG A 216 1.30 17.85 -9.80
CA ARG A 216 1.88 19.20 -9.80
C ARG A 216 1.85 19.75 -11.21
N ARG A 217 1.25 20.94 -11.38
CA ARG A 217 1.58 21.80 -12.53
C ARG A 217 3.00 22.29 -12.32
N PHE A 218 4.00 21.53 -12.78
CA PHE A 218 5.33 22.08 -13.03
C PHE A 218 5.23 22.96 -14.28
N ASN A 219 4.61 24.13 -14.13
CA ASN A 219 4.90 25.25 -15.01
C ASN A 219 6.14 25.91 -14.42
N ALA A 220 7.31 25.51 -14.92
CA ALA A 220 8.45 26.41 -15.00
C ALA A 220 8.25 27.26 -16.26
#